data_AF-A0A7Y3UBH3-F1
#
_entry.id   AF-A0A7Y3UBH3-F1
#
_cell.length_a   1.000
_cell.length_b   1.000
_cell.length_c   1.000
_cell.angle_alpha   90.00
_cell.angle_beta   90.00
_cell.angle_gamma   90.00
#
_symmetry.space_group_name_H-M   'P 1'
#
loop_
_entity.id
_entity.type
_entity.pdbx_description
1 polymer ?
#
loop_
_entity_poly.entity_id
_entity_poly.type
_entity_poly.pdbx_seq_one_letter_code
_entity_poly.pdbx_strand_id
1 'polypeptide(L)'
;MKQVANLCTTFCLICMVAPTHAQQLEYAILELAKDGLGHCINEQSVCGGYVDFETQSNWPGIWTWEQGLNQLPLGDAKGGSANDINNNNQIVGYYWPETPYVGRAYLYEQGVLTDLGTFGGDRSSARAISDSGVVVGSALDADGYGHWLPFAYEGGVMRELDTPIKRGGAHDVNNQGIVVGYSYPNEYRQRACLWTPDGRLHWLTGLNGNGAVARGINDNNVIVGSSFSDGYSTGHAVVWLNGKVHDIHSADNWPDSAAYAINSCGQVVGRKSNDGIETVAFIYERGHGMRLADVLLPPRSRWRLSTADDINDHGQIVGAATPHTDRFDFSMYLLTPVYPSFDLTQFSPGIPGQMSTIEAHNVPPGATVHFLGARWGGGTLIPTCEVTKNALQLEDPRQLGTAVADSNGVATIQGVIPEKWAGREILFQAFVRETCEISNLVVQTFE
;
A
#
# COMPACT_ATOMS: atom_id res chain seq x y z
N MET A 1 -27.63 -14.11 -16.85
CA MET A 1 -26.19 -13.99 -17.20
C MET A 1 -25.87 -12.82 -18.16
N LYS A 2 -26.69 -11.76 -18.25
CA LYS A 2 -26.33 -10.51 -18.94
C LYS A 2 -27.05 -9.34 -18.24
N GLN A 3 -26.51 -8.87 -17.10
CA GLN A 3 -26.92 -7.57 -16.53
C GLN A 3 -25.99 -7.02 -15.41
N VAL A 4 -24.74 -7.50 -15.28
CA VAL A 4 -23.79 -6.99 -14.27
C VAL A 4 -22.43 -6.62 -14.89
N ALA A 5 -22.40 -6.30 -16.18
CA ALA A 5 -21.17 -5.88 -16.89
C ALA A 5 -20.98 -4.35 -16.97
N ASN A 6 -21.90 -3.55 -16.41
CA ASN A 6 -21.96 -2.09 -16.64
C ASN A 6 -21.62 -1.20 -15.44
N LEU A 7 -20.78 -1.68 -14.51
CA LEU A 7 -20.28 -0.85 -13.39
C LEU A 7 -18.76 -0.66 -13.40
N CYS A 8 -18.05 -1.13 -14.44
CA CYS A 8 -16.60 -0.92 -14.63
C CYS A 8 -16.25 0.03 -15.80
N THR A 9 -17.22 0.75 -16.37
CA THR A 9 -17.00 1.49 -17.63
C THR A 9 -16.63 2.97 -17.48
N THR A 10 -16.28 3.44 -16.29
CA THR A 10 -15.74 4.81 -16.15
C THR A 10 -14.61 4.85 -15.13
N PHE A 11 -13.41 5.12 -15.64
CA PHE A 11 -12.16 5.49 -14.95
C PHE A 11 -11.43 4.45 -14.09
N CYS A 12 -10.72 3.55 -14.77
CA CYS A 12 -9.39 3.07 -14.35
C CYS A 12 -8.68 2.64 -15.64
N LEU A 13 -7.82 3.51 -16.20
CA LEU A 13 -7.10 3.18 -17.45
C LEU A 13 -6.26 1.91 -17.28
N ILE A 14 -5.80 1.63 -16.06
CA ILE A 14 -5.02 0.46 -15.67
C ILE A 14 -5.82 -0.84 -15.82
N CYS A 15 -7.13 -0.84 -15.54
CA CYS A 15 -7.97 -2.02 -15.79
C CYS A 15 -8.28 -2.29 -17.27
N MET A 16 -8.13 -1.29 -18.14
CA MET A 16 -8.39 -1.42 -19.59
C MET A 16 -7.18 -1.88 -20.40
N VAL A 17 -5.97 -1.86 -19.80
CA VAL A 17 -4.71 -2.27 -20.46
C VAL A 17 -4.23 -3.63 -19.96
N ALA A 18 -5.01 -4.36 -19.15
CA ALA A 18 -4.70 -5.76 -18.84
C ALA A 18 -4.50 -6.51 -20.17
N PRO A 19 -3.30 -7.05 -20.45
CA PRO A 19 -3.04 -7.74 -21.70
C PRO A 19 -4.07 -8.86 -21.87
N THR A 20 -4.42 -9.17 -23.11
CA THR A 20 -5.32 -10.28 -23.47
C THR A 20 -4.79 -11.67 -23.08
N HIS A 21 -3.61 -11.72 -22.44
CA HIS A 21 -3.08 -12.87 -21.73
C HIS A 21 -3.15 -12.57 -20.23
N ALA A 22 -3.65 -13.52 -19.45
CA ALA A 22 -3.66 -13.52 -17.98
C ALA A 22 -2.22 -13.55 -17.42
N GLN A 23 -1.41 -12.54 -17.73
CA GLN A 23 -0.14 -12.30 -17.07
C GLN A 23 -0.45 -11.79 -15.66
N GLN A 24 0.11 -12.48 -14.69
CA GLN A 24 0.08 -12.09 -13.30
C GLN A 24 0.75 -10.71 -13.17
N LEU A 25 0.10 -9.77 -12.48
CA LEU A 25 0.74 -8.48 -12.16
C LEU A 25 2.05 -8.76 -11.41
N GLU A 26 3.15 -8.20 -11.89
CA GLU A 26 4.42 -8.20 -11.21
C GLU A 26 4.65 -6.83 -10.55
N TYR A 27 5.43 -6.83 -9.47
CA TYR A 27 5.75 -5.61 -8.73
C TYR A 27 7.26 -5.46 -8.59
N ALA A 28 7.69 -4.22 -8.43
CA ALA A 28 8.99 -3.87 -7.86
C ALA A 28 8.79 -3.48 -6.39
N ILE A 29 9.74 -3.81 -5.52
CA ILE A 29 9.67 -3.52 -4.08
C ILE A 29 10.79 -2.58 -3.64
N LEU A 30 10.43 -1.38 -3.20
CA LEU A 30 11.36 -0.42 -2.65
C LEU A 30 11.28 -0.42 -1.12
N GLU A 31 12.44 -0.53 -0.45
CA GLU A 31 12.58 -0.26 0.98
C GLU A 31 12.61 1.27 1.19
N LEU A 32 11.62 1.80 1.92
CA LEU A 32 11.51 3.23 2.20
C LEU A 32 12.24 3.61 3.50
N ALA A 33 12.13 2.75 4.50
CA ALA A 33 12.73 2.96 5.82
C ALA A 33 12.93 1.64 6.55
N LYS A 34 14.06 1.49 7.23
CA LYS A 34 14.26 0.45 8.25
C LYS A 34 13.56 0.86 9.54
N ASP A 35 13.17 -0.13 10.33
CA ASP A 35 12.52 0.05 11.63
C ASP A 35 11.28 0.94 11.56
N GLY A 36 10.49 0.73 10.50
CA GLY A 36 9.34 1.56 10.17
C GLY A 36 8.16 0.76 9.63
N LEU A 37 6.98 1.35 9.75
CA LEU A 37 5.73 0.84 9.15
C LEU A 37 5.15 1.91 8.23
N GLY A 38 4.78 1.50 7.02
CA GLY A 38 4.00 2.35 6.12
C GLY A 38 2.51 2.14 6.36
N HIS A 39 1.76 3.23 6.39
CA HIS A 39 0.33 3.23 6.69
C HIS A 39 -0.53 3.84 5.60
N CYS A 40 0.01 4.76 4.80
CA CYS A 40 -0.78 5.50 3.82
C CYS A 40 0.00 5.88 2.57
N ILE A 41 -0.70 6.03 1.45
CA ILE A 41 -0.16 6.45 0.16
C ILE A 41 -1.19 7.27 -0.61
N ASN A 42 -0.77 8.39 -1.21
CA ASN A 42 -1.64 9.17 -2.11
C ASN A 42 -1.39 8.88 -3.60
N GLU A 43 -2.15 9.53 -4.48
CA GLU A 43 -2.04 9.36 -5.93
C GLU A 43 -0.77 9.96 -6.55
N GLN A 44 -0.01 10.73 -5.76
CA GLN A 44 1.31 11.23 -6.15
C GLN A 44 2.46 10.33 -5.67
N SER A 45 2.15 9.10 -5.20
CA SER A 45 3.10 8.15 -4.62
C SER A 45 3.82 8.65 -3.37
N VAL A 46 3.25 9.63 -2.67
CA VAL A 46 3.76 10.09 -1.37
C VAL A 46 3.28 9.10 -0.32
N CYS A 47 4.22 8.48 0.39
CA CYS A 47 3.92 7.44 1.37
C CYS A 47 4.15 7.97 2.79
N GLY A 48 3.23 7.68 3.70
CA GLY A 48 3.33 8.04 5.11
C GLY A 48 3.31 6.84 6.04
N GLY A 49 3.79 7.06 7.26
CA GLY A 49 3.85 6.05 8.30
C GLY A 49 4.62 6.55 9.51
N TYR A 50 5.33 5.65 10.18
CA TYR A 50 6.31 6.01 11.20
C TYR A 50 7.61 5.21 11.09
N VAL A 51 8.68 5.76 11.67
CA VAL A 51 10.01 5.14 11.75
C VAL A 51 10.59 5.37 13.15
N ASP A 52 11.27 4.37 13.71
CA ASP A 52 12.04 4.54 14.96
C ASP A 52 13.45 5.05 14.65
N PHE A 53 13.74 6.30 14.99
CA PHE A 53 15.06 6.88 14.83
C PHE A 53 15.87 6.70 16.11
N GLU A 54 16.46 5.51 16.32
CA GLU A 54 17.50 5.18 17.33
C GLU A 54 17.26 5.68 18.78
N THR A 55 16.04 6.14 19.12
CA THR A 55 15.69 6.84 20.37
C THR A 55 14.41 6.30 21.03
N GLN A 56 13.92 5.13 20.60
CA GLN A 56 12.72 4.46 21.14
C GLN A 56 11.44 5.30 21.02
N SER A 57 11.36 6.15 19.99
CA SER A 57 10.21 7.02 19.77
C SER A 57 9.82 6.94 18.30
N ASN A 58 8.62 6.43 18.03
CA ASN A 58 8.07 6.39 16.68
C ASN A 58 7.93 7.82 16.17
N TRP A 59 8.52 8.13 15.03
CA TRP A 59 8.39 9.44 14.40
C TRP A 59 7.63 9.35 13.10
N PRO A 60 6.62 10.21 12.88
CA PRO A 60 5.92 10.22 11.62
C PRO A 60 6.85 10.74 10.53
N GLY A 61 6.87 10.01 9.43
CA GLY A 61 7.68 10.33 8.27
C GLY A 61 6.85 10.29 7.00
N ILE A 62 7.27 11.09 6.03
CA ILE A 62 6.75 11.08 4.68
C ILE A 62 7.89 10.78 3.73
N TRP A 63 7.71 9.74 2.92
CA TRP A 63 8.58 9.43 1.82
C TRP A 63 8.03 10.07 0.54
N THR A 64 8.90 10.78 -0.17
CA THR A 64 8.64 11.25 -1.53
C THR A 64 9.72 10.72 -2.46
N TRP A 65 9.41 10.62 -3.74
CA TRP A 65 10.39 10.25 -4.75
C TRP A 65 11.64 11.13 -4.74
N GLU A 66 11.44 12.45 -4.71
CA GLU A 66 12.52 13.41 -4.89
C GLU A 66 13.41 13.55 -3.64
N GLN A 67 12.79 13.45 -2.45
CA GLN A 67 13.46 13.78 -1.19
C GLN A 67 13.73 12.56 -0.32
N GLY A 68 13.27 11.36 -0.73
CA GLY A 68 13.30 10.18 0.11
C GLY A 68 12.42 10.34 1.36
N LEU A 69 12.71 9.55 2.39
CA LEU A 69 12.01 9.61 3.67
C LEU A 69 12.46 10.86 4.45
N ASN A 70 11.48 11.69 4.83
CA ASN A 70 11.69 12.86 5.67
C ASN A 70 10.77 12.81 6.89
N GLN A 71 11.31 13.12 8.05
CA GLN A 71 10.54 13.27 9.28
C GLN A 71 9.63 14.49 9.18
N LEU A 72 8.38 14.37 9.65
CA LEU A 72 7.49 15.53 9.74
C LEU A 72 7.96 16.49 10.85
N PRO A 73 8.04 17.80 10.57
CA PRO A 73 8.45 18.79 11.56
C PRO A 73 7.31 19.06 12.55
N LEU A 74 7.18 18.20 13.55
CA LEU A 74 6.15 18.29 14.60
C LEU A 74 6.51 19.26 15.75
N GLY A 75 7.50 20.14 15.56
CA GLY A 75 7.99 21.03 16.62
C GLY A 75 8.60 20.26 17.81
N ASP A 76 8.19 20.59 19.04
CA ASP A 76 8.72 20.01 20.28
C ASP A 76 8.14 18.62 20.64
N ALA A 77 7.28 18.07 19.79
CA ALA A 77 6.67 16.76 19.97
C ALA A 77 7.72 15.66 20.19
N LYS A 78 7.30 14.55 20.82
CA LYS A 78 8.17 13.41 21.15
C LYS A 78 7.99 12.20 20.24
N GLY A 79 7.26 12.37 19.14
CA GLY A 79 6.94 11.30 18.19
C GLY A 79 5.46 11.30 17.79
N GLY A 80 5.07 10.28 17.06
CA GLY A 80 3.75 10.12 16.47
C GLY A 80 3.73 9.14 15.31
N SER A 81 2.64 9.19 14.55
CA SER A 81 2.43 8.40 13.33
C SER A 81 1.68 9.24 12.30
N ALA A 82 2.03 9.09 11.02
CA ALA A 82 1.21 9.51 9.90
C ALA A 82 0.33 8.31 9.54
N ASN A 83 -0.97 8.45 9.81
CA ASN A 83 -1.93 7.38 9.61
C ASN A 83 -2.59 7.47 8.23
N ASP A 84 -2.77 8.68 7.71
CA ASP A 84 -3.37 8.89 6.39
C ASP A 84 -2.90 10.18 5.71
N ILE A 85 -2.94 10.21 4.38
CA ILE A 85 -2.57 11.34 3.52
C ILE A 85 -3.51 11.45 2.33
N ASN A 86 -4.05 12.64 2.06
CA ASN A 86 -4.88 12.88 0.89
C ASN A 86 -4.08 13.43 -0.31
N ASN A 87 -4.76 13.62 -1.45
CA ASN A 87 -4.16 14.11 -2.69
C ASN A 87 -3.81 15.61 -2.68
N ASN A 88 -4.15 16.34 -1.61
CA ASN A 88 -3.71 17.71 -1.36
C ASN A 88 -2.43 17.75 -0.49
N ASN A 89 -1.81 16.59 -0.20
CA ASN A 89 -0.68 16.43 0.73
C ASN A 89 -1.00 16.92 2.16
N GLN A 90 -2.26 16.78 2.57
CA GLN A 90 -2.67 16.95 3.96
C GLN A 90 -2.52 15.61 4.66
N ILE A 91 -1.87 15.62 5.82
CA ILE A 91 -1.51 14.40 6.54
C ILE A 91 -2.19 14.41 7.90
N VAL A 92 -2.73 13.27 8.31
CA VAL A 92 -3.36 13.12 9.62
C VAL A 92 -2.78 11.94 10.36
N GLY A 93 -2.93 11.97 11.68
CA GLY A 93 -2.52 10.87 12.52
C GLY A 93 -2.62 11.21 13.99
N TYR A 94 -1.63 10.78 14.76
CA TYR A 94 -1.46 11.22 16.14
C TYR A 94 -0.02 11.60 16.42
N TYR A 95 0.17 12.48 17.39
CA TYR A 95 1.49 12.88 17.89
C TYR A 95 1.49 12.94 19.42
N TRP A 96 2.68 12.93 20.02
CA TRP A 96 2.88 13.11 21.45
C TRP A 96 3.41 14.52 21.72
N PRO A 97 2.57 15.49 22.15
CA PRO A 97 3.01 16.86 22.41
C PRO A 97 3.98 16.95 23.59
N GLU A 98 3.76 16.14 24.63
CA GLU A 98 4.51 16.18 25.88
C GLU A 98 4.60 14.81 26.57
N THR A 99 5.35 14.74 27.67
CA THR A 99 5.48 13.54 28.51
C THR A 99 4.63 13.67 29.78
N PRO A 100 3.89 12.64 30.23
CA PRO A 100 3.83 11.28 29.68
C PRO A 100 3.15 11.25 28.30
N TYR A 101 3.50 10.27 27.45
CA TYR A 101 3.05 10.17 26.05
C TYR A 101 1.53 10.04 25.93
N VAL A 102 0.85 11.19 25.77
CA VAL A 102 -0.59 11.28 25.53
C VAL A 102 -0.81 11.62 24.06
N GLY A 103 -1.31 10.66 23.28
CA GLY A 103 -1.50 10.85 21.83
C GLY A 103 -2.63 11.83 21.50
N ARG A 104 -2.35 12.79 20.62
CA ARG A 104 -3.30 13.82 20.14
C ARG A 104 -3.45 13.73 18.64
N ALA A 105 -4.69 13.83 18.16
CA ALA A 105 -4.98 13.87 16.73
C ALA A 105 -4.43 15.17 16.12
N TYR A 106 -3.82 15.07 14.94
CA TYR A 106 -3.36 16.24 14.20
C TYR A 106 -3.82 16.23 12.74
N LEU A 107 -3.86 17.43 12.16
CA LEU A 107 -3.81 17.69 10.73
C LEU A 107 -2.53 18.48 10.45
N TYR A 108 -1.70 17.98 9.54
CA TYR A 108 -0.49 18.64 9.07
C TYR A 108 -0.68 19.06 7.62
N GLU A 109 -0.52 20.34 7.35
CA GLU A 109 -0.68 20.92 6.02
C GLU A 109 0.32 22.08 5.85
N GLN A 110 1.05 22.08 4.73
CA GLN A 110 1.93 23.20 4.34
C GLN A 110 2.91 23.66 5.45
N GLY A 111 3.46 22.73 6.23
CA GLY A 111 4.40 23.07 7.32
C GLY A 111 3.74 23.37 8.66
N VAL A 112 2.42 23.33 8.75
CA VAL A 112 1.65 23.70 9.94
C VAL A 112 1.01 22.45 10.53
N LEU A 113 1.33 22.16 11.80
CA LEU A 113 0.65 21.16 12.61
C LEU A 113 -0.52 21.79 13.37
N THR A 114 -1.71 21.24 13.19
CA THR A 114 -2.95 21.63 13.89
C THR A 114 -3.40 20.50 14.81
N ASP A 115 -3.44 20.73 16.13
CA ASP A 115 -4.09 19.82 17.08
C ASP A 115 -5.61 19.88 16.86
N LEU A 116 -6.25 18.72 16.65
CA LEU A 116 -7.68 18.66 16.37
C LEU A 116 -8.56 18.68 17.63
N GLY A 117 -7.95 18.53 18.81
CA GLY A 117 -8.62 18.51 20.10
C GLY A 117 -9.07 17.13 20.55
N THR A 118 -9.92 17.14 21.58
CA THR A 118 -10.58 15.97 22.18
C THR A 118 -12.01 16.37 22.57
N PHE A 119 -12.82 15.43 23.08
CA PHE A 119 -14.14 15.75 23.68
C PHE A 119 -14.04 16.05 25.19
N GLY A 120 -12.93 16.66 25.61
CA GLY A 120 -12.63 16.98 27.00
C GLY A 120 -11.79 15.93 27.74
N GLY A 121 -11.51 14.78 27.11
CA GLY A 121 -10.50 13.82 27.58
C GLY A 121 -9.08 14.23 27.20
N ASP A 122 -8.11 13.35 27.47
CA ASP A 122 -6.68 13.62 27.24
C ASP A 122 -6.18 13.17 25.85
N ARG A 123 -6.82 12.17 25.23
CA ARG A 123 -6.34 11.54 23.97
C ARG A 123 -7.27 11.69 22.78
N SER A 124 -6.67 11.74 21.60
CA SER A 124 -7.34 11.60 20.32
C SER A 124 -6.40 11.00 19.26
N SER A 125 -6.98 10.43 18.21
CA SER A 125 -6.24 9.93 17.04
C SER A 125 -7.08 10.14 15.79
N ALA A 126 -6.52 10.83 14.79
CA ALA A 126 -7.05 10.85 13.44
C ALA A 126 -6.59 9.59 12.71
N ARG A 127 -7.51 8.97 11.96
CA ARG A 127 -7.25 7.72 11.24
C ARG A 127 -7.32 7.87 9.72
N ALA A 128 -8.16 8.77 9.22
CA ALA A 128 -8.30 8.99 7.79
C ALA A 128 -8.68 10.43 7.47
N ILE A 129 -8.43 10.84 6.22
CA ILE A 129 -8.73 12.14 5.65
C ILE A 129 -9.19 12.00 4.18
N SER A 130 -10.32 12.61 3.83
CA SER A 130 -10.77 12.69 2.43
C SER A 130 -10.04 13.79 1.64
N ASP A 131 -10.10 13.77 0.31
CA ASP A 131 -9.61 14.88 -0.53
C ASP A 131 -10.41 16.17 -0.34
N SER A 132 -11.64 16.07 0.19
CA SER A 132 -12.44 17.22 0.62
C SER A 132 -12.01 17.81 1.97
N GLY A 133 -11.04 17.20 2.66
CA GLY A 133 -10.49 17.69 3.93
C GLY A 133 -11.28 17.28 5.18
N VAL A 134 -12.18 16.30 5.07
CA VAL A 134 -12.89 15.74 6.22
C VAL A 134 -11.96 14.76 6.93
N VAL A 135 -11.61 15.03 8.18
CA VAL A 135 -10.76 14.15 8.99
C VAL A 135 -11.61 13.34 9.94
N VAL A 136 -11.38 12.04 10.04
CA VAL A 136 -12.12 11.15 10.94
C VAL A 136 -11.21 10.39 11.87
N GLY A 137 -11.75 9.98 13.01
CA GLY A 137 -10.97 9.19 13.96
C GLY A 137 -11.71 8.92 15.26
N SER A 138 -11.00 8.97 16.37
CA SER A 138 -11.59 8.77 17.70
C SER A 138 -10.94 9.66 18.75
N ALA A 139 -11.73 10.13 19.71
CA ALA A 139 -11.27 10.97 20.80
C ALA A 139 -11.92 10.56 22.12
N LEU A 140 -11.21 10.78 23.23
CA LEU A 140 -11.75 10.54 24.57
C LEU A 140 -12.62 11.72 25.02
N ASP A 141 -13.71 11.38 25.71
CA ASP A 141 -14.53 12.33 26.45
C ASP A 141 -14.03 12.52 27.90
N ALA A 142 -14.60 13.52 28.58
CA ALA A 142 -14.27 13.85 29.97
C ALA A 142 -14.93 12.91 31.00
N ASP A 143 -15.72 11.92 30.57
CA ASP A 143 -16.66 11.18 31.43
C ASP A 143 -15.94 10.18 32.39
N GLY A 144 -14.60 10.11 32.38
CA GLY A 144 -13.79 9.33 33.33
C GLY A 144 -13.78 7.82 33.11
N TYR A 145 -14.62 7.32 32.19
CA TYR A 145 -14.68 5.91 31.79
C TYR A 145 -13.79 5.58 30.58
N GLY A 146 -13.13 6.59 29.98
CA GLY A 146 -12.20 6.39 28.87
C GLY A 146 -12.89 5.91 27.59
N HIS A 147 -14.09 6.40 27.31
CA HIS A 147 -14.82 6.04 26.10
C HIS A 147 -14.23 6.75 24.89
N TRP A 148 -13.89 5.96 23.86
CA TRP A 148 -13.49 6.49 22.56
C TRP A 148 -14.75 6.78 21.74
N LEU A 149 -14.93 8.06 21.43
CA LEU A 149 -16.02 8.56 20.59
C LEU A 149 -15.53 8.76 19.16
N PRO A 150 -16.23 8.21 18.16
CA PRO A 150 -15.92 8.49 16.77
C PRO A 150 -16.22 9.96 16.46
N PHE A 151 -15.33 10.62 15.71
CA PHE A 151 -15.51 12.00 15.30
C PHE A 151 -15.34 12.19 13.80
N ALA A 152 -15.93 13.27 13.29
CA ALA A 152 -15.56 13.92 12.04
C ALA A 152 -15.13 15.37 12.34
N TYR A 153 -14.06 15.83 11.70
CA TYR A 153 -13.51 17.17 11.81
C TYR A 153 -13.55 17.83 10.44
N GLU A 154 -14.27 18.95 10.35
CA GLU A 154 -14.45 19.70 9.12
C GLU A 154 -14.60 21.19 9.47
N GLY A 155 -14.02 22.08 8.66
CA GLY A 155 -14.16 23.52 8.85
C GLY A 155 -13.66 24.03 10.21
N GLY A 156 -12.68 23.36 10.82
CA GLY A 156 -12.13 23.73 12.12
C GLY A 156 -12.85 23.15 13.33
N VAL A 157 -13.89 22.33 13.13
CA VAL A 157 -14.78 21.86 14.20
C VAL A 157 -14.78 20.34 14.29
N MET A 158 -14.46 19.81 15.48
CA MET A 158 -14.63 18.39 15.81
C MET A 158 -16.08 18.12 16.22
N ARG A 159 -16.75 17.22 15.50
CA ARG A 159 -18.12 16.80 15.75
C ARG A 159 -18.16 15.30 16.06
N GLU A 160 -18.90 14.93 17.10
CA GLU A 160 -19.19 13.52 17.41
C GLU A 160 -20.07 12.90 16.31
N LEU A 161 -19.80 11.64 15.96
CA LEU A 161 -20.65 10.81 15.11
C LEU A 161 -21.62 9.99 15.96
N ASP A 162 -22.86 9.81 15.49
CA ASP A 162 -23.92 9.16 16.27
C ASP A 162 -23.48 7.77 16.78
N THR A 163 -23.58 7.54 18.09
CA THR A 163 -23.38 6.21 18.69
C THR A 163 -24.46 5.89 19.72
N PRO A 164 -24.93 4.63 19.85
CA PRO A 164 -26.00 4.29 20.79
C PRO A 164 -25.57 4.33 22.25
N ILE A 165 -24.30 4.03 22.54
CA ILE A 165 -23.77 3.96 23.91
C ILE A 165 -22.47 4.75 24.08
N LYS A 166 -22.26 5.83 23.30
CA LYS A 166 -21.06 6.67 23.40
C LYS A 166 -19.75 5.87 23.26
N ARG A 167 -19.67 4.99 22.27
CA ARG A 167 -18.48 4.15 22.04
C ARG A 167 -18.39 3.71 20.58
N GLY A 168 -17.21 3.88 19.99
CA GLY A 168 -16.92 3.42 18.64
C GLY A 168 -15.58 3.92 18.13
N GLY A 169 -15.38 3.80 16.82
CA GLY A 169 -14.26 4.43 16.15
C GLY A 169 -14.51 4.53 14.65
N ALA A 170 -14.26 5.72 14.09
CA ALA A 170 -14.17 5.92 12.66
C ALA A 170 -12.81 5.43 12.17
N HIS A 171 -12.79 4.76 11.02
CA HIS A 171 -11.59 4.19 10.43
C HIS A 171 -11.25 4.85 9.11
N ASP A 172 -12.24 5.13 8.27
CA ASP A 172 -12.01 5.65 6.93
C ASP A 172 -13.18 6.54 6.47
N VAL A 173 -12.95 7.40 5.48
CA VAL A 173 -13.90 8.37 4.93
C VAL A 173 -13.67 8.57 3.44
N ASN A 174 -14.74 8.52 2.64
CA ASN A 174 -14.63 8.80 1.21
C ASN A 174 -14.93 10.28 0.87
N ASN A 175 -14.76 10.67 -0.39
CA ASN A 175 -14.93 12.06 -0.84
C ASN A 175 -16.39 12.55 -0.82
N GLN A 176 -17.35 11.65 -0.57
CA GLN A 176 -18.75 12.00 -0.34
C GLN A 176 -19.03 12.32 1.14
N GLY A 177 -18.04 12.19 2.04
CA GLY A 177 -18.17 12.37 3.48
C GLY A 177 -18.82 11.18 4.18
N ILE A 178 -18.92 10.02 3.51
CA ILE A 178 -19.40 8.79 4.15
C ILE A 178 -18.24 8.20 4.94
N VAL A 179 -18.48 8.03 6.24
CA VAL A 179 -17.48 7.52 7.18
C VAL A 179 -17.78 6.06 7.47
N VAL A 180 -16.77 5.21 7.59
CA VAL A 180 -16.92 3.80 8.00
C VAL A 180 -16.11 3.49 9.24
N GLY A 181 -16.54 2.47 9.98
CA GLY A 181 -15.84 2.04 11.17
C GLY A 181 -16.60 1.00 11.97
N TYR A 182 -16.60 1.17 13.28
CA TYR A 182 -17.38 0.34 14.18
C TYR A 182 -18.04 1.15 15.30
N SER A 183 -19.16 0.62 15.79
CA SER A 183 -19.88 1.15 16.95
C SER A 183 -20.48 0.00 17.77
N TYR A 184 -20.95 0.32 18.97
CA TYR A 184 -21.56 -0.64 19.87
C TYR A 184 -23.08 -0.42 19.94
N PRO A 185 -23.91 -1.35 19.45
CA PRO A 185 -25.35 -1.32 19.73
C PRO A 185 -25.68 -1.53 21.21
N ASN A 186 -24.78 -2.19 21.95
CA ASN A 186 -24.85 -2.44 23.39
C ASN A 186 -23.45 -2.83 23.91
N GLU A 187 -23.31 -3.01 25.22
CA GLU A 187 -22.04 -3.25 25.93
C GLU A 187 -21.23 -4.48 25.45
N TYR A 188 -21.86 -5.42 24.74
CA TYR A 188 -21.29 -6.75 24.58
C TYR A 188 -20.67 -7.03 23.22
N ARG A 189 -21.01 -6.28 22.16
CA ARG A 189 -20.55 -6.63 20.80
C ARG A 189 -20.41 -5.42 19.89
N GLN A 190 -19.21 -5.19 19.36
CA GLN A 190 -19.00 -4.21 18.28
C GLN A 190 -19.60 -4.69 16.95
N ARG A 191 -20.06 -3.74 16.15
CA ARG A 191 -20.56 -3.97 14.79
C ARG A 191 -19.95 -2.97 13.83
N ALA A 192 -19.72 -3.43 12.61
CA ALA A 192 -19.36 -2.56 11.52
C ALA A 192 -20.54 -1.61 11.25
N CYS A 193 -20.20 -0.37 10.93
CA CYS A 193 -21.17 0.65 10.58
C CYS A 193 -20.60 1.63 9.58
N LEU A 194 -21.50 2.38 8.98
CA LEU A 194 -21.19 3.61 8.27
C LEU A 194 -21.96 4.76 8.91
N TRP A 195 -21.39 5.96 8.84
CA TRP A 195 -22.07 7.20 9.14
C TRP A 195 -22.27 7.99 7.85
N THR A 196 -23.48 8.50 7.63
CA THR A 196 -23.75 9.46 6.56
C THR A 196 -23.05 10.79 6.84
N PRO A 197 -22.93 11.69 5.85
CA PRO A 197 -22.24 12.97 6.04
C PRO A 197 -22.82 13.84 7.17
N ASP A 198 -24.13 13.75 7.41
CA ASP A 198 -24.80 14.40 8.55
C ASP A 198 -24.55 13.69 9.90
N GLY A 199 -23.78 12.61 9.92
CA GLY A 199 -23.34 11.88 11.11
C GLY A 199 -24.25 10.74 11.55
N ARG A 200 -25.26 10.36 10.77
CA ARG A 200 -26.22 9.33 11.19
C ARG A 200 -25.68 7.93 10.98
N LEU A 201 -25.87 7.10 12.01
CA LEU A 201 -25.38 5.73 12.06
C LEU A 201 -26.25 4.76 11.25
N HIS A 202 -25.61 3.97 10.39
CA HIS A 202 -26.20 2.84 9.67
C HIS A 202 -25.38 1.57 9.92
N TRP A 203 -26.05 0.49 10.32
CA TRP A 203 -25.39 -0.78 10.63
C TRP A 203 -25.05 -1.58 9.37
N LEU A 204 -23.85 -2.17 9.39
CA LEU A 204 -23.44 -3.19 8.45
C LEU A 204 -23.51 -4.56 9.13
N THR A 205 -23.94 -5.58 8.40
CA THR A 205 -24.01 -6.95 8.93
C THR A 205 -22.68 -7.66 8.75
N GLY A 206 -22.19 -8.36 9.77
CA GLY A 206 -21.11 -9.33 9.60
C GLY A 206 -21.62 -10.65 9.02
N LEU A 207 -20.68 -11.51 8.59
CA LEU A 207 -20.98 -12.86 8.10
C LEU A 207 -21.78 -13.62 9.17
N ASN A 208 -22.86 -14.30 8.76
CA ASN A 208 -23.74 -15.05 9.67
C ASN A 208 -24.30 -14.23 10.85
N GLY A 209 -24.39 -12.90 10.71
CA GLY A 209 -24.83 -12.00 11.78
C GLY A 209 -23.76 -11.73 12.85
N ASN A 210 -22.50 -12.03 12.56
CA ASN A 210 -21.41 -11.81 13.48
C ASN A 210 -21.01 -10.33 13.63
N GLY A 211 -20.19 -10.07 14.65
CA GLY A 211 -19.54 -8.78 14.84
C GLY A 211 -18.55 -8.54 13.72
N ALA A 212 -18.37 -7.30 13.35
CA ALA A 212 -17.50 -6.91 12.26
C ALA A 212 -16.92 -5.52 12.53
N VAL A 213 -15.92 -5.14 11.75
CA VAL A 213 -15.34 -3.80 11.70
C VAL A 213 -15.16 -3.44 10.23
N ALA A 214 -15.68 -2.28 9.82
CA ALA A 214 -15.33 -1.69 8.53
C ALA A 214 -14.04 -0.89 8.69
N ARG A 215 -13.13 -1.01 7.72
CA ARG A 215 -11.76 -0.48 7.80
C ARG A 215 -11.42 0.45 6.65
N GLY A 216 -11.91 0.16 5.44
CA GLY A 216 -11.69 0.98 4.25
C GLY A 216 -12.97 1.18 3.44
N ILE A 217 -13.07 2.27 2.69
CA ILE A 217 -14.16 2.62 1.79
C ILE A 217 -13.62 3.36 0.56
N ASN A 218 -14.10 3.01 -0.63
CA ASN A 218 -13.81 3.81 -1.83
C ASN A 218 -14.97 4.75 -2.21
N ASP A 219 -14.73 5.65 -3.17
CA ASP A 219 -15.72 6.61 -3.67
C ASP A 219 -16.93 5.98 -4.39
N ASN A 220 -16.83 4.68 -4.72
CA ASN A 220 -17.94 3.87 -5.23
C ASN A 220 -18.80 3.26 -4.10
N ASN A 221 -18.58 3.66 -2.83
CA ASN A 221 -19.26 3.15 -1.65
C ASN A 221 -19.11 1.63 -1.45
N VAL A 222 -18.00 1.07 -1.93
CA VAL A 222 -17.59 -0.30 -1.60
C VAL A 222 -16.75 -0.23 -0.33
N ILE A 223 -17.14 -1.02 0.67
CA ILE A 223 -16.53 -1.00 1.99
C ILE A 223 -15.81 -2.33 2.21
N VAL A 224 -14.65 -2.31 2.86
CA VAL A 224 -13.88 -3.50 3.21
C VAL A 224 -13.57 -3.55 4.70
N GLY A 225 -13.28 -4.73 5.22
CA GLY A 225 -12.92 -4.88 6.63
C GLY A 225 -12.83 -6.33 7.08
N SER A 226 -13.24 -6.57 8.32
CA SER A 226 -13.16 -7.89 8.96
C SER A 226 -14.50 -8.28 9.59
N SER A 227 -14.89 -9.54 9.46
CA SER A 227 -16.00 -10.15 10.18
C SER A 227 -15.48 -11.24 11.10
N PHE A 228 -15.82 -11.21 12.39
CA PHE A 228 -15.30 -12.17 13.36
C PHE A 228 -16.05 -13.50 13.31
N SER A 229 -15.36 -14.62 13.34
CA SER A 229 -15.91 -15.93 13.69
C SER A 229 -15.98 -16.10 15.22
N ASP A 230 -17.05 -16.74 15.67
CA ASP A 230 -17.23 -17.42 16.98
C ASP A 230 -16.43 -16.97 18.22
N GLY A 231 -16.41 -15.68 18.54
CA GLY A 231 -15.97 -15.20 19.86
C GLY A 231 -14.63 -14.48 19.90
N TYR A 232 -14.30 -13.74 18.83
CA TYR A 232 -13.27 -12.69 18.74
C TYR A 232 -11.86 -13.09 18.27
N SER A 233 -11.56 -14.38 18.04
CA SER A 233 -10.16 -14.80 17.77
C SER A 233 -9.78 -14.91 16.29
N THR A 234 -10.73 -15.10 15.37
CA THR A 234 -10.45 -15.21 13.93
C THR A 234 -11.34 -14.26 13.14
N GLY A 235 -10.74 -13.45 12.27
CA GLY A 235 -11.44 -12.54 11.37
C GLY A 235 -11.42 -13.07 9.93
N HIS A 236 -12.54 -12.97 9.24
CA HIS A 236 -12.60 -13.13 7.79
C HIS A 236 -12.57 -11.76 7.15
N ALA A 237 -11.68 -11.55 6.18
CA ALA A 237 -11.69 -10.38 5.33
C ALA A 237 -12.99 -10.36 4.53
N VAL A 238 -13.67 -9.22 4.54
CA VAL A 238 -14.99 -9.06 3.91
C VAL A 238 -15.06 -7.80 3.07
N VAL A 239 -15.98 -7.84 2.10
CA VAL A 239 -16.40 -6.69 1.30
C VAL A 239 -17.90 -6.48 1.49
N TRP A 240 -18.32 -5.26 1.81
CA TRP A 240 -19.72 -4.85 1.71
C TRP A 240 -19.96 -4.17 0.37
N LEU A 241 -20.82 -4.77 -0.45
CA LEU A 241 -21.25 -4.24 -1.73
C LEU A 241 -22.77 -4.05 -1.70
N ASN A 242 -23.24 -2.83 -1.92
CA ASN A 242 -24.66 -2.49 -1.84
C ASN A 242 -25.30 -2.93 -0.50
N GLY A 243 -24.58 -2.74 0.61
CA GLY A 243 -25.02 -3.11 1.96
C GLY A 243 -25.00 -4.61 2.27
N LYS A 244 -24.53 -5.46 1.34
CA LYS A 244 -24.42 -6.91 1.55
C LYS A 244 -22.98 -7.32 1.80
N VAL A 245 -22.76 -8.08 2.87
CA VAL A 245 -21.45 -8.65 3.20
C VAL A 245 -21.12 -9.84 2.31
N HIS A 246 -19.90 -9.86 1.80
CA HIS A 246 -19.32 -10.93 1.02
C HIS A 246 -18.01 -11.35 1.66
N ASP A 247 -17.84 -12.65 1.86
CA ASP A 247 -16.57 -13.20 2.32
C ASP A 247 -15.56 -13.20 1.16
N ILE A 248 -14.39 -12.60 1.39
CA ILE A 248 -13.25 -12.65 0.45
C ILE A 248 -12.07 -13.43 1.03
N HIS A 249 -12.25 -14.04 2.20
CA HIS A 249 -11.30 -14.99 2.76
C HIS A 249 -11.10 -16.18 1.82
N SER A 250 -9.86 -16.63 1.69
CA SER A 250 -9.52 -17.86 0.97
C SER A 250 -9.68 -19.07 1.88
N ALA A 251 -10.22 -20.18 1.38
CA ALA A 251 -10.41 -21.43 2.13
C ALA A 251 -9.10 -22.23 2.35
N ASP A 252 -7.97 -21.57 2.59
CA ASP A 252 -6.68 -22.19 2.83
C ASP A 252 -6.39 -22.34 4.34
N ASN A 253 -5.18 -22.78 4.70
CA ASN A 253 -4.81 -23.08 6.09
C ASN A 253 -4.50 -21.84 6.95
N TRP A 254 -4.91 -20.65 6.51
CA TRP A 254 -4.68 -19.39 7.23
C TRP A 254 -6.00 -18.92 7.85
N PRO A 255 -6.26 -19.21 9.13
CA PRO A 255 -7.59 -19.03 9.74
C PRO A 255 -7.99 -17.57 9.99
N ASP A 256 -7.09 -16.59 9.85
CA ASP A 256 -7.36 -15.17 10.10
C ASP A 256 -6.98 -14.29 8.90
N SER A 257 -7.79 -13.28 8.63
CA SER A 257 -7.56 -12.27 7.59
C SER A 257 -8.32 -10.98 7.87
N ALA A 258 -7.74 -9.86 7.43
CA ALA A 258 -8.36 -8.55 7.53
C ALA A 258 -8.05 -7.72 6.28
N ALA A 259 -9.08 -7.18 5.63
CA ALA A 259 -8.93 -6.19 4.59
C ALA A 259 -8.78 -4.79 5.21
N TYR A 260 -7.77 -4.04 4.77
CA TYR A 260 -7.41 -2.75 5.32
C TYR A 260 -7.84 -1.61 4.40
N ALA A 261 -7.46 -1.66 3.13
CA ALA A 261 -7.74 -0.62 2.16
C ALA A 261 -8.31 -1.17 0.83
N ILE A 262 -8.93 -0.28 0.06
CA ILE A 262 -9.55 -0.57 -1.23
C ILE A 262 -9.40 0.64 -2.17
N ASN A 263 -8.93 0.41 -3.39
CA ASN A 263 -8.85 1.46 -4.41
C ASN A 263 -10.14 1.57 -5.26
N SER A 264 -10.21 2.56 -6.14
CA SER A 264 -11.40 2.82 -6.98
C SER A 264 -11.67 1.68 -7.98
N CYS A 265 -10.63 0.96 -8.39
CA CYS A 265 -10.70 -0.20 -9.27
C CYS A 265 -11.20 -1.47 -8.54
N GLY A 266 -11.35 -1.41 -7.21
CA GLY A 266 -11.87 -2.48 -6.36
C GLY A 266 -10.83 -3.54 -5.98
N GLN A 267 -9.54 -3.22 -6.12
CA GLN A 267 -8.47 -4.03 -5.56
C GLN A 267 -8.44 -3.80 -4.04
N VAL A 268 -8.30 -4.88 -3.29
CA VAL A 268 -8.34 -4.84 -1.81
C VAL A 268 -7.05 -5.40 -1.26
N VAL A 269 -6.45 -4.71 -0.30
CA VAL A 269 -5.23 -5.15 0.37
C VAL A 269 -5.45 -5.39 1.85
N GLY A 270 -4.54 -6.13 2.46
CA GLY A 270 -4.59 -6.38 3.90
C GLY A 270 -3.61 -7.46 4.33
N ARG A 271 -3.96 -8.15 5.42
CA ARG A 271 -3.14 -9.22 5.98
C ARG A 271 -3.90 -10.53 6.12
N LYS A 272 -3.15 -11.63 6.12
CA LYS A 272 -3.55 -12.94 6.61
C LYS A 272 -2.66 -13.35 7.76
N SER A 273 -3.20 -14.13 8.69
CA SER A 273 -2.47 -14.61 9.85
C SER A 273 -2.73 -16.08 10.12
N ASN A 274 -1.68 -16.80 10.48
CA ASN A 274 -1.73 -18.17 10.97
C ASN A 274 -1.55 -18.17 12.48
N ASP A 275 -2.66 -18.01 13.21
CA ASP A 275 -2.71 -17.94 14.68
C ASP A 275 -1.72 -16.93 15.31
N GLY A 276 -1.44 -15.84 14.60
CA GLY A 276 -0.52 -14.78 15.04
C GLY A 276 0.96 -15.15 14.96
N ILE A 277 1.30 -16.36 14.49
CA ILE A 277 2.68 -16.85 14.37
C ILE A 277 3.35 -16.27 13.12
N GLU A 278 2.62 -16.27 12.01
CA GLU A 278 3.07 -15.71 10.74
C GLU A 278 1.98 -14.78 10.24
N THR A 279 2.38 -13.61 9.72
CA THR A 279 1.48 -12.65 9.08
C THR A 279 2.03 -12.38 7.69
N VAL A 280 1.15 -12.41 6.68
CA VAL A 280 1.50 -12.16 5.28
C VAL A 280 0.53 -11.19 4.64
N ALA A 281 1.04 -10.31 3.78
CA ALA A 281 0.22 -9.39 3.01
C ALA A 281 -0.55 -10.13 1.91
N PHE A 282 -1.78 -9.70 1.65
CA PHE A 282 -2.55 -10.16 0.50
C PHE A 282 -3.00 -9.00 -0.39
N ILE A 283 -3.22 -9.32 -1.67
CA ILE A 283 -4.05 -8.54 -2.58
C ILE A 283 -5.22 -9.40 -3.04
N TYR A 284 -6.41 -8.83 -3.09
CA TYR A 284 -7.61 -9.44 -3.62
C TYR A 284 -8.07 -8.66 -4.85
N GLU A 285 -8.35 -9.39 -5.93
CA GLU A 285 -8.95 -8.86 -7.16
C GLU A 285 -10.15 -9.69 -7.58
N ARG A 286 -11.18 -9.03 -8.06
CA ARG A 286 -12.37 -9.71 -8.56
C ARG A 286 -12.02 -10.57 -9.78
N GLY A 287 -12.13 -11.89 -9.65
CA GLY A 287 -11.82 -12.86 -10.70
C GLY A 287 -10.51 -13.62 -10.50
N HIS A 288 -9.54 -13.04 -9.78
CA HIS A 288 -8.30 -13.72 -9.37
C HIS A 288 -8.35 -14.22 -7.92
N GLY A 289 -9.27 -13.69 -7.11
CA GLY A 289 -9.38 -14.03 -5.69
C GLY A 289 -8.24 -13.39 -4.88
N MET A 290 -8.07 -13.90 -3.65
CA MET A 290 -7.01 -13.48 -2.74
C MET A 290 -5.69 -14.16 -3.11
N ARG A 291 -4.63 -13.38 -3.28
CA ARG A 291 -3.26 -13.87 -3.55
C ARG A 291 -2.31 -13.29 -2.50
N LEU A 292 -1.29 -14.07 -2.15
CA LEU A 292 -0.17 -13.56 -1.35
C LEU A 292 0.59 -12.52 -2.17
N ALA A 293 0.90 -11.37 -1.57
CA ALA A 293 1.64 -10.31 -2.25
C ALA A 293 3.09 -10.74 -2.55
N ASP A 294 3.68 -11.64 -1.74
CA ASP A 294 5.04 -12.16 -1.95
C ASP A 294 5.22 -12.87 -3.30
N VAL A 295 4.16 -13.49 -3.82
CA VAL A 295 4.20 -14.19 -5.13
C VAL A 295 4.29 -13.19 -6.28
N LEU A 296 4.11 -11.90 -6.01
CA LEU A 296 4.18 -10.82 -6.99
C LEU A 296 5.56 -10.13 -7.00
N LEU A 297 6.47 -10.53 -6.10
CA LEU A 297 7.83 -10.00 -6.03
C LEU A 297 8.74 -10.65 -7.07
N PRO A 298 9.78 -9.93 -7.54
CA PRO A 298 10.71 -10.48 -8.50
C PRO A 298 11.49 -11.66 -7.89
N PRO A 299 11.93 -12.64 -8.72
CA PRO A 299 12.74 -13.75 -8.26
C PRO A 299 13.94 -13.29 -7.44
N ARG A 300 14.28 -14.08 -6.42
CA ARG A 300 15.37 -13.77 -5.49
C ARG A 300 15.15 -12.48 -4.68
N SER A 301 13.92 -11.96 -4.61
CA SER A 301 13.56 -10.95 -3.62
C SER A 301 13.88 -11.44 -2.22
N ARG A 302 14.40 -10.53 -1.39
CA ARG A 302 14.82 -10.82 -0.01
C ARG A 302 13.78 -10.40 1.01
N TRP A 303 12.55 -10.14 0.57
CA TRP A 303 11.47 -9.59 1.39
C TRP A 303 10.34 -10.59 1.61
N ARG A 304 9.81 -10.58 2.83
CA ARG A 304 8.51 -11.16 3.18
C ARG A 304 7.56 -10.05 3.57
N LEU A 305 6.51 -9.85 2.80
CA LEU A 305 5.53 -8.81 3.06
C LEU A 305 4.63 -9.25 4.20
N SER A 306 4.68 -8.51 5.30
CA SER A 306 3.92 -8.82 6.52
C SER A 306 2.51 -8.24 6.44
N THR A 307 2.39 -6.97 6.06
CA THR A 307 1.09 -6.30 5.86
C THR A 307 1.11 -5.44 4.61
N ALA A 308 -0.06 -5.25 4.01
CA ALA A 308 -0.34 -4.22 3.03
C ALA A 308 -1.42 -3.33 3.63
N ASP A 309 -1.03 -2.12 4.01
CA ASP A 309 -1.83 -1.24 4.86
C ASP A 309 -2.70 -0.31 4.02
N ASP A 310 -2.17 0.17 2.88
CA ASP A 310 -2.89 1.07 1.98
C ASP A 310 -2.54 0.84 0.50
N ILE A 311 -3.46 1.23 -0.39
CA ILE A 311 -3.36 1.05 -1.85
C ILE A 311 -3.99 2.25 -2.58
N ASN A 312 -3.25 2.83 -3.53
CA ASN A 312 -3.77 3.91 -4.38
C ASN A 312 -4.39 3.40 -5.69
N ASP A 313 -4.95 4.29 -6.50
CA ASP A 313 -5.61 3.97 -7.78
C ASP A 313 -4.61 3.57 -8.88
N HIS A 314 -3.31 3.82 -8.67
CA HIS A 314 -2.24 3.27 -9.50
C HIS A 314 -1.92 1.81 -9.16
N GLY A 315 -2.55 1.23 -8.13
CA GLY A 315 -2.26 -0.10 -7.63
C GLY A 315 -0.97 -0.19 -6.84
N GLN A 316 -0.36 0.94 -6.47
CA GLN A 316 0.80 0.97 -5.58
C GLN A 316 0.37 0.67 -4.15
N ILE A 317 1.18 -0.11 -3.45
CA ILE A 317 0.84 -0.63 -2.12
C ILE A 317 1.93 -0.26 -1.14
N VAL A 318 1.54 0.28 0.01
CA VAL A 318 2.45 0.56 1.12
C VAL A 318 2.16 -0.40 2.28
N GLY A 319 3.18 -0.72 3.07
CA GLY A 319 3.00 -1.55 4.25
C GLY A 319 4.31 -1.87 4.96
N ALA A 320 4.32 -3.00 5.65
CA ALA A 320 5.47 -3.50 6.40
C ALA A 320 5.98 -4.84 5.86
N ALA A 321 7.29 -4.95 5.68
CA ALA A 321 7.97 -6.16 5.25
C ALA A 321 9.09 -6.53 6.23
N THR A 322 9.42 -7.82 6.31
CA THR A 322 10.61 -8.30 7.02
C THR A 322 11.63 -8.82 6.02
N PRO A 323 12.92 -8.46 6.15
CA PRO A 323 13.96 -9.05 5.31
C PRO A 323 14.15 -10.52 5.69
N HIS A 324 14.41 -11.40 4.73
CA HIS A 324 14.61 -12.84 4.96
C HIS A 324 15.71 -13.18 5.99
N THR A 325 16.63 -12.26 6.25
CA THR A 325 17.77 -12.42 7.16
C THR A 325 17.51 -11.94 8.58
N ASP A 326 16.44 -11.20 8.85
CA ASP A 326 16.09 -10.72 10.19
C ASP A 326 14.58 -10.84 10.43
N ARG A 327 14.18 -11.43 11.57
CA ARG A 327 12.77 -11.74 11.86
C ARG A 327 12.07 -10.67 12.70
N PHE A 328 12.80 -9.69 13.21
CA PHE A 328 12.25 -8.76 14.20
C PHE A 328 12.22 -7.29 13.77
N ASP A 329 12.94 -6.94 12.71
CA ASP A 329 12.96 -5.58 12.18
C ASP A 329 12.01 -5.45 10.98
N PHE A 330 11.05 -4.54 11.08
CA PHE A 330 10.13 -4.22 10.00
C PHE A 330 10.67 -3.08 9.16
N SER A 331 10.54 -3.20 7.85
CA SER A 331 10.83 -2.12 6.91
C SER A 331 9.54 -1.63 6.28
N MET A 332 9.39 -0.31 6.23
CA MET A 332 8.38 0.34 5.42
C MET A 332 8.75 0.09 3.95
N TYR A 333 7.77 -0.36 3.15
CA TYR A 333 7.98 -0.62 1.73
C TYR A 333 6.98 0.12 0.85
N LEU A 334 7.35 0.28 -0.41
CA LEU A 334 6.45 0.63 -1.52
C LEU A 334 6.53 -0.46 -2.59
N LEU A 335 5.39 -1.09 -2.89
CA LEU A 335 5.23 -1.92 -4.09
C LEU A 335 4.69 -1.06 -5.21
N THR A 336 5.34 -1.13 -6.37
CA THR A 336 4.89 -0.45 -7.59
C THR A 336 4.61 -1.50 -8.66
N PRO A 337 3.39 -1.54 -9.24
CA PRO A 337 3.11 -2.40 -10.40
C PRO A 337 4.09 -2.14 -11.54
N VAL A 338 4.47 -3.20 -12.23
CA VAL A 338 5.41 -3.15 -13.35
C VAL A 338 4.70 -3.50 -14.64
N TYR A 339 4.79 -2.58 -15.60
CA TYR A 339 4.21 -2.73 -16.94
C TYR A 339 5.32 -2.67 -18.00
N PRO A 340 5.93 -3.82 -18.34
CA PRO A 340 6.88 -3.92 -19.44
C PRO A 340 6.33 -3.35 -20.74
N SER A 341 7.08 -2.45 -21.37
CA SER A 341 6.69 -1.79 -22.62
C SER A 341 7.46 -2.31 -23.84
N PHE A 342 8.54 -3.04 -23.61
CA PHE A 342 9.38 -3.62 -24.66
C PHE A 342 10.07 -4.90 -24.16
N ASP A 343 10.64 -5.67 -25.08
CA ASP A 343 11.13 -7.02 -24.79
C ASP A 343 12.65 -7.05 -24.70
N LEU A 344 13.19 -7.64 -23.65
CA LEU A 344 14.60 -7.95 -23.47
C LEU A 344 14.84 -9.45 -23.64
N THR A 345 15.84 -9.80 -24.43
CA THR A 345 16.25 -11.20 -24.65
C THR A 345 17.21 -11.69 -23.56
N GLN A 346 17.48 -13.00 -23.57
CA GLN A 346 18.62 -13.57 -22.84
C GLN A 346 19.92 -13.33 -23.60
N PHE A 347 21.05 -13.32 -22.90
CA PHE A 347 22.36 -13.34 -23.54
C PHE A 347 22.52 -14.61 -24.38
N SER A 348 22.94 -14.43 -25.64
CA SER A 348 23.24 -15.52 -26.57
C SER A 348 24.67 -15.39 -27.13
N PRO A 349 25.52 -16.44 -27.03
CA PRO A 349 25.23 -17.77 -26.51
C PRO A 349 25.11 -17.84 -24.98
N GLY A 350 25.49 -16.80 -24.24
CA GLY A 350 25.35 -16.78 -22.78
C GLY A 350 26.33 -17.71 -22.07
N ILE A 351 27.51 -17.93 -22.66
CA ILE A 351 28.53 -18.84 -22.10
C ILE A 351 29.62 -18.01 -21.41
N PRO A 352 29.96 -18.29 -20.14
CA PRO A 352 31.07 -17.65 -19.44
C PRO A 352 32.39 -17.70 -20.23
N GLY A 353 33.08 -16.56 -20.31
CA GLY A 353 34.31 -16.40 -21.09
C GLY A 353 34.10 -16.18 -22.60
N GLN A 354 32.87 -16.26 -23.11
CA GLN A 354 32.57 -16.03 -24.52
C GLN A 354 31.86 -14.70 -24.76
N MET A 355 32.09 -14.16 -25.96
CA MET A 355 31.33 -13.02 -26.46
C MET A 355 29.85 -13.41 -26.59
N SER A 356 28.98 -12.64 -25.97
CA SER A 356 27.53 -12.83 -26.04
C SER A 356 26.82 -11.51 -26.33
N THR A 357 25.63 -11.63 -26.89
CA THR A 357 24.77 -10.52 -27.29
C THR A 357 23.49 -10.55 -26.48
N ILE A 358 23.00 -9.39 -26.05
CA ILE A 358 21.65 -9.19 -25.52
C ILE A 358 20.99 -8.05 -26.29
N GLU A 359 19.71 -8.22 -26.59
CA GLU A 359 18.94 -7.33 -27.46
C GLU A 359 17.64 -6.91 -26.78
N ALA A 360 17.31 -5.62 -26.91
CA ALA A 360 16.01 -5.07 -26.61
C ALA A 360 15.25 -4.86 -27.92
N HIS A 361 14.04 -5.39 -28.03
CA HIS A 361 13.16 -5.28 -29.20
C HIS A 361 11.93 -4.45 -28.86
N ASN A 362 11.23 -3.96 -29.89
CA ASN A 362 10.02 -3.13 -29.74
C ASN A 362 10.28 -1.81 -29.01
N VAL A 363 11.52 -1.34 -29.03
CA VAL A 363 11.92 -0.04 -28.47
C VAL A 363 11.58 1.06 -29.49
N PRO A 364 11.13 2.26 -29.05
CA PRO A 364 10.99 3.40 -29.96
C PRO A 364 12.29 3.66 -30.76
N PRO A 365 12.25 3.69 -32.11
CA PRO A 365 13.44 3.92 -32.93
C PRO A 365 14.18 5.21 -32.53
N GLY A 366 15.50 5.12 -32.38
CA GLY A 366 16.34 6.24 -31.95
C GLY A 366 16.36 6.51 -30.44
N ALA A 367 15.62 5.77 -29.62
CA ALA A 367 15.67 5.90 -28.17
C ALA A 367 16.95 5.30 -27.58
N THR A 368 17.41 5.87 -26.46
CA THR A 368 18.59 5.37 -25.73
C THR A 368 18.17 4.32 -24.71
N VAL A 369 18.60 3.08 -24.92
CA VAL A 369 18.33 1.96 -24.01
C VAL A 369 19.51 1.75 -23.06
N HIS A 370 19.22 1.71 -21.77
CA HIS A 370 20.17 1.38 -20.72
C HIS A 370 19.96 -0.07 -20.28
N PHE A 371 20.99 -0.91 -20.41
CA PHE A 371 20.95 -2.32 -20.03
C PHE A 371 21.53 -2.50 -18.64
N LEU A 372 20.80 -3.19 -17.77
CA LEU A 372 21.14 -3.37 -16.38
C LEU A 372 21.21 -4.86 -16.01
N GLY A 373 22.04 -5.18 -15.02
CA GLY A 373 22.08 -6.50 -14.42
C GLY A 373 22.20 -6.43 -12.89
N ALA A 374 21.51 -7.34 -12.20
CA ALA A 374 21.55 -7.44 -10.75
C ALA A 374 21.59 -8.89 -10.27
N ARG A 375 22.03 -9.08 -9.02
CA ARG A 375 22.04 -10.40 -8.36
C ARG A 375 20.72 -10.69 -7.65
N TRP A 376 19.99 -9.67 -7.25
CA TRP A 376 18.79 -9.80 -6.42
C TRP A 376 17.63 -9.06 -7.08
N GLY A 377 16.44 -9.62 -6.93
CA GLY A 377 15.20 -8.93 -7.28
C GLY A 377 14.86 -7.93 -6.18
N GLY A 378 14.30 -6.79 -6.57
CA GLY A 378 13.90 -5.75 -5.64
C GLY A 378 13.25 -4.60 -6.37
N GLY A 379 13.53 -3.38 -5.91
CA GLY A 379 13.04 -2.14 -6.49
C GLY A 379 14.17 -1.16 -6.60
N THR A 380 14.42 -0.66 -7.81
CA THR A 380 15.35 0.45 -8.02
C THR A 380 14.66 1.58 -8.77
N LEU A 381 14.87 2.77 -8.21
CA LEU A 381 14.41 4.03 -8.76
C LEU A 381 15.30 4.45 -9.93
N ILE A 382 14.70 4.84 -11.04
CA ILE A 382 15.40 5.44 -12.18
C ILE A 382 15.38 6.96 -11.95
N PRO A 383 16.48 7.63 -11.56
CA PRO A 383 16.44 9.00 -11.04
C PRO A 383 15.77 10.07 -11.93
N THR A 384 15.63 9.82 -13.22
CA THR A 384 14.97 10.73 -14.17
C THR A 384 13.50 10.42 -14.44
N CYS A 385 12.92 9.44 -13.76
CA CYS A 385 11.58 8.93 -14.00
C CYS A 385 10.73 9.02 -12.75
N GLU A 386 9.52 9.58 -12.83
CA GLU A 386 8.59 9.57 -11.69
C GLU A 386 8.14 8.12 -11.36
N VAL A 387 7.99 7.81 -10.06
CA VAL A 387 7.55 6.47 -9.57
C VAL A 387 6.19 6.08 -10.12
N THR A 388 5.34 7.06 -10.40
CA THR A 388 3.93 6.88 -10.78
C THR A 388 3.76 5.98 -12.00
N LYS A 389 4.83 5.74 -12.77
CA LYS A 389 4.80 4.94 -14.00
C LYS A 389 5.36 3.54 -13.84
N ASN A 390 6.57 3.37 -13.30
CA ASN A 390 7.27 2.08 -13.21
C ASN A 390 8.51 2.19 -12.30
N ALA A 391 8.90 1.07 -11.68
CA ALA A 391 10.20 0.91 -11.03
C ALA A 391 10.91 -0.35 -11.57
N LEU A 392 12.25 -0.36 -11.54
CA LEU A 392 13.02 -1.54 -11.93
C LEU A 392 12.82 -2.65 -10.91
N GLN A 393 12.67 -3.88 -11.38
CA GLN A 393 12.54 -5.08 -10.53
C GLN A 393 13.90 -5.60 -10.04
N LEU A 394 14.92 -4.76 -10.06
CA LEU A 394 16.30 -5.09 -9.74
C LEU A 394 16.71 -4.38 -8.45
N GLU A 395 17.42 -5.07 -7.57
CA GLU A 395 18.06 -4.47 -6.38
C GLU A 395 19.53 -4.14 -6.68
N ASP A 396 19.94 -2.89 -6.45
CA ASP A 396 21.28 -2.38 -6.71
C ASP A 396 21.85 -2.76 -8.10
N PRO A 397 21.13 -2.49 -9.20
CA PRO A 397 21.55 -2.87 -10.53
C PRO A 397 22.84 -2.17 -10.95
N ARG A 398 23.64 -2.88 -11.75
CA ARG A 398 24.80 -2.31 -12.44
C ARG A 398 24.49 -2.12 -13.91
N GLN A 399 24.87 -0.95 -14.43
CA GLN A 399 24.80 -0.69 -15.86
C GLN A 399 25.83 -1.55 -16.61
N LEU A 400 25.35 -2.32 -17.58
CA LEU A 400 26.14 -3.18 -18.45
C LEU A 400 26.56 -2.44 -19.72
N GLY A 401 25.71 -1.55 -20.22
CA GLY A 401 25.95 -0.78 -21.43
C GLY A 401 24.75 0.07 -21.82
N THR A 402 24.92 0.82 -22.91
CA THR A 402 23.87 1.61 -23.54
C THR A 402 23.91 1.39 -25.04
N ALA A 403 22.74 1.34 -25.68
CA ALA A 403 22.63 1.30 -27.14
C ALA A 403 21.45 2.15 -27.60
N VAL A 404 21.56 2.71 -28.80
CA VAL A 404 20.45 3.42 -29.45
C VAL A 404 19.68 2.44 -30.31
N ALA A 405 18.35 2.43 -30.19
CA ALA A 405 17.51 1.55 -31.00
C ALA A 405 17.60 1.93 -32.50
N ASP A 406 17.78 0.94 -33.35
CA ASP A 406 17.85 1.12 -34.79
C ASP A 406 16.48 1.45 -35.42
N SER A 407 16.41 1.55 -36.75
CA SER A 407 15.15 1.82 -37.46
C SER A 407 14.09 0.73 -37.30
N ASN A 408 14.47 -0.47 -36.83
CA ASN A 408 13.59 -1.59 -36.56
C ASN A 408 13.18 -1.66 -35.08
N GLY A 409 13.63 -0.72 -34.25
CA GLY A 409 13.36 -0.72 -32.82
C GLY A 409 14.18 -1.74 -32.04
N VAL A 410 15.37 -2.09 -32.53
CA VAL A 410 16.29 -3.02 -31.87
C VAL A 410 17.50 -2.28 -31.33
N ALA A 411 17.76 -2.42 -30.03
CA ALA A 411 18.98 -1.94 -29.39
C ALA A 411 19.80 -3.14 -28.90
N THR A 412 21.09 -3.16 -29.20
CA THR A 412 21.95 -4.33 -28.95
C THR A 412 23.21 -3.94 -28.22
N ILE A 413 23.57 -4.70 -27.17
CA ILE A 413 24.91 -4.65 -26.58
C ILE A 413 25.57 -6.03 -26.67
N GLN A 414 26.90 -6.02 -26.74
CA GLN A 414 27.73 -7.23 -26.76
C GLN A 414 28.80 -7.14 -25.69
N GLY A 415 29.12 -8.27 -25.09
CA GLY A 415 30.18 -8.36 -24.08
C GLY A 415 30.60 -9.80 -23.80
N VAL A 416 31.83 -9.95 -23.29
CA VAL A 416 32.28 -11.25 -22.75
C VAL A 416 31.55 -11.49 -21.44
N ILE A 417 30.86 -12.61 -21.32
CA ILE A 417 30.24 -13.02 -20.05
C ILE A 417 31.35 -13.28 -19.03
N PRO A 418 31.36 -12.63 -17.85
CA PRO A 418 32.39 -12.86 -16.85
C PRO A 418 32.41 -14.32 -16.37
N GLU A 419 33.59 -14.94 -16.28
CA GLU A 419 33.73 -16.32 -15.76
C GLU A 419 33.12 -16.51 -14.37
N LYS A 420 33.18 -15.46 -13.53
CA LYS A 420 32.58 -15.46 -12.18
C LYS A 420 31.04 -15.61 -12.18
N TRP A 421 30.37 -15.52 -13.32
CA TRP A 421 28.93 -15.75 -13.44
C TRP A 421 28.59 -17.22 -13.70
N ALA A 422 29.57 -18.09 -13.98
CA ALA A 422 29.34 -19.52 -14.13
C ALA A 422 28.64 -20.12 -12.90
N GLY A 423 27.58 -20.91 -13.16
CA GLY A 423 26.69 -21.51 -12.16
C GLY A 423 25.84 -20.51 -11.39
N ARG A 424 25.73 -19.24 -11.84
CA ARG A 424 24.95 -18.21 -11.16
C ARG A 424 23.77 -17.76 -12.01
N GLU A 425 22.67 -17.52 -11.32
CA GLU A 425 21.50 -16.84 -11.83
C GLU A 425 21.67 -15.32 -11.66
N ILE A 426 21.47 -14.59 -12.75
CA ILE A 426 21.56 -13.12 -12.81
C ILE A 426 20.27 -12.60 -13.43
N LEU A 427 19.77 -11.49 -12.89
CA LEU A 427 18.59 -10.79 -13.42
C LEU A 427 19.04 -9.65 -14.33
N PHE A 428 18.31 -9.43 -15.41
CA PHE A 428 18.54 -8.35 -16.36
C PHE A 428 17.24 -7.62 -16.63
N GLN A 429 17.34 -6.32 -16.78
CA GLN A 429 16.26 -5.45 -17.22
C GLN A 429 16.88 -4.28 -17.98
N ALA A 430 16.09 -3.65 -18.84
CA ALA A 430 16.49 -2.46 -19.54
C ALA A 430 15.45 -1.36 -19.36
N PHE A 431 15.86 -0.11 -19.54
CA PHE A 431 14.94 1.02 -19.54
C PHE A 431 15.34 2.05 -20.58
N VAL A 432 14.36 2.84 -21.03
CA VAL A 432 14.56 4.01 -21.87
C VAL A 432 14.48 5.25 -20.99
N ARG A 433 15.56 6.03 -20.94
CA ARG A 433 15.68 7.14 -19.98
C ARG A 433 14.68 8.27 -20.27
N GLU A 434 14.41 8.51 -21.55
CA GLU A 434 13.59 9.62 -22.02
C GLU A 434 12.08 9.37 -21.84
N THR A 435 11.65 8.11 -21.88
CA THR A 435 10.23 7.73 -21.80
C THR A 435 9.86 7.04 -20.49
N CYS A 436 10.86 6.56 -19.73
CA CYS A 436 10.67 5.77 -18.51
C CYS A 436 9.97 4.42 -18.75
N GLU A 437 9.99 3.97 -20.00
CA GLU A 437 9.59 2.62 -20.37
C GLU A 437 10.65 1.63 -19.88
N ILE A 438 10.20 0.48 -19.38
CA ILE A 438 11.06 -0.59 -18.90
C ILE A 438 10.77 -1.88 -19.68
N SER A 439 11.77 -2.74 -19.76
CA SER A 439 11.62 -4.08 -20.34
C SER A 439 10.96 -5.05 -19.37
N ASN A 440 10.59 -6.22 -19.88
CA ASN A 440 10.36 -7.38 -19.02
C ASN A 440 11.64 -7.72 -18.23
N LEU A 441 11.45 -8.40 -17.10
CA LEU A 441 12.55 -8.99 -16.34
C LEU A 441 13.04 -10.25 -17.04
N VAL A 442 14.35 -10.35 -17.24
CA VAL A 442 15.02 -11.54 -17.78
C VAL A 442 15.82 -12.19 -16.67
N VAL A 443 15.56 -13.46 -16.40
CA VAL A 443 16.37 -14.28 -15.49
C VAL A 443 17.18 -15.27 -16.32
N GLN A 444 18.49 -15.31 -16.11
CA GLN A 444 19.37 -16.22 -16.84
C GLN A 444 20.40 -16.85 -15.89
N THR A 445 20.49 -18.19 -15.98
CA THR A 445 21.57 -18.97 -15.38
C THR A 445 22.64 -19.20 -16.43
N PHE A 446 23.89 -18.88 -16.08
CA PHE A 446 25.04 -19.08 -16.96
C PHE A 446 25.69 -20.42 -16.60
N GLU A 447 25.52 -21.43 -17.46
CA GLU A 447 26.06 -22.78 -17.26
C GLU A 447 27.58 -22.87 -17.39
#